data_AF-A0A9W8Z6U7-F1
#
_entry.id   AF-A0A9W8Z6U7-F1
#
_cell.length_a   1.000
_cell.length_b   1.000
_cell.length_c   1.000
_cell.angle_alpha   90.00
_cell.angle_beta   90.00
_cell.angle_gamma   90.00
#
_symmetry.space_group_name_H-M   'P 1'
#
loop_
_entity.id
_entity.type
_entity.pdbx_description
1 polymer ?
#
loop_
_entity_poly.entity_id
_entity_poly.type
_entity_poly.pdbx_seq_one_letter_code
_entity_poly.pdbx_strand_id
1 'polypeptide(L)'
;MWDLANPLRAQERKLELQNDEKLWAPMIKQGSKVMRQDQGRTSGLKIINQLVARKARITLEIQRELVDKKLRLEDTGAGRELTTVLEQLLQGYGNRLREVEDELKKRDDDARKMLEEAKMEWEEKLREVQADTLNLQKTHEQLLEEQQKRFKQELDEKLQQAEADHAKNLTEQLKGQKRKMKSNYMRGMQDSSRVTM
;
A
#
# COMPACT_ATOMS: atom_id res chain seq x y z
N MET A 1 16.60 5.15 14.80
CA MET A 1 17.68 4.20 14.47
C MET A 1 18.05 3.46 15.73
N TRP A 2 18.24 2.13 15.67
CA TRP A 2 18.62 1.30 16.83
C TRP A 2 20.03 1.62 17.37
N ASP A 3 20.76 2.41 16.59
CA ASP A 3 22.12 2.91 16.69
C ASP A 3 22.17 4.14 17.63
N LEU A 4 21.02 4.79 17.83
CA LEU A 4 20.84 5.97 18.69
C LEU A 4 20.36 5.60 20.10
N ALA A 5 19.95 4.36 20.31
CA ALA A 5 19.42 3.87 21.58
C ALA A 5 20.55 3.28 22.45
N ASN A 6 20.42 3.40 23.77
CA ASN A 6 21.33 2.74 24.71
C ASN A 6 21.37 1.23 24.41
N PRO A 7 22.56 0.63 24.14
CA PRO A 7 22.68 -0.76 23.69
C PRO A 7 22.03 -1.78 24.62
N LEU A 8 22.12 -1.58 25.95
CA LEU A 8 21.54 -2.49 26.94
C LEU A 8 20.01 -2.44 26.90
N ARG A 9 19.42 -1.24 26.96
CA ARG A 9 17.96 -1.07 26.85
C ARG A 9 17.41 -1.55 25.51
N ALA A 10 18.15 -1.32 24.42
CA ALA A 10 17.77 -1.81 23.10
C ALA A 10 17.74 -3.35 23.06
N GLN A 11 18.70 -4.00 23.72
CA GLN A 11 18.74 -5.46 23.81
C GLN A 11 17.61 -6.01 24.67
N GLU A 12 17.33 -5.40 25.83
CA GLU A 12 16.21 -5.77 26.70
C GLU A 12 14.88 -5.62 25.97
N ARG A 13 14.64 -4.48 25.32
CA ARG A 13 13.43 -4.25 24.53
C ARG A 13 13.30 -5.23 23.38
N LYS A 14 14.41 -5.59 22.71
CA LYS A 14 14.38 -6.61 21.66
C LYS A 14 13.94 -7.97 22.22
N LEU A 15 14.45 -8.38 23.38
CA LEU A 15 14.07 -9.64 24.01
C LEU A 15 12.60 -9.62 24.42
N GLU A 16 12.12 -8.51 24.98
CA GLU A 16 10.70 -8.31 25.29
C GLU A 16 9.83 -8.46 24.04
N LEU A 17 10.17 -7.75 22.96
CA LEU A 17 9.44 -7.84 21.68
C LEU A 17 9.41 -9.27 21.13
N GLN A 18 10.52 -10.00 21.25
CA GLN A 18 10.65 -11.38 20.74
C GLN A 18 9.91 -12.43 21.57
N ASN A 19 9.77 -12.19 22.88
CA ASN A 19 9.26 -13.19 23.82
C ASN A 19 7.82 -12.93 24.27
N ASP A 20 7.33 -11.70 24.16
CA ASP A 20 5.95 -11.37 24.52
C ASP A 20 4.97 -11.91 23.46
N GLU A 21 4.03 -12.75 23.93
CA GLU A 21 2.94 -13.34 23.13
C GLU A 21 2.00 -12.30 22.53
N LYS A 22 1.97 -11.07 23.07
CA LYS A 22 1.19 -9.96 22.53
C LYS A 22 1.95 -9.17 21.46
N LEU A 23 3.24 -9.44 21.25
CA LEU A 23 4.12 -8.69 20.36
C LEU A 23 4.62 -9.57 19.21
N TRP A 24 5.94 -9.78 19.06
CA TRP A 24 6.50 -10.47 17.89
C TRP A 24 6.61 -11.98 18.08
N ALA A 25 6.45 -12.51 19.30
CA ALA A 25 6.58 -13.94 19.56
C ALA A 25 5.68 -14.81 18.65
N PRO A 26 4.39 -14.48 18.42
CA PRO A 26 3.55 -15.26 17.51
C PRO A 26 4.07 -15.27 16.07
N MET A 27 4.53 -14.12 15.58
CA MET A 27 5.09 -14.01 14.22
C MET A 27 6.38 -14.82 14.07
N ILE A 28 7.23 -14.82 15.10
CA ILE A 28 8.49 -15.58 15.11
C ILE A 28 8.21 -17.09 15.11
N LYS A 29 7.24 -17.55 15.92
CA LYS A 29 6.80 -18.95 15.93
C LYS A 29 6.29 -19.41 14.56
N GLN A 30 5.68 -18.51 13.80
CA GLN A 30 5.22 -18.77 12.42
C GLN A 30 6.33 -18.60 11.35
N GLY A 31 7.59 -18.42 11.76
CA GLY A 31 8.75 -18.42 10.85
C GLY A 31 9.29 -17.04 10.48
N SER A 32 8.78 -15.97 11.09
CA SER A 32 9.35 -14.63 10.93
C SER A 32 10.76 -14.56 11.51
N LYS A 33 11.66 -13.85 10.83
CA LYS A 33 13.04 -13.63 11.28
C LYS A 33 13.22 -12.17 11.68
N VAL A 34 13.69 -11.94 12.90
CA VAL A 34 14.05 -10.60 13.37
C VAL A 34 15.47 -10.28 12.95
N MET A 35 15.65 -9.18 12.21
CA MET A 35 16.94 -8.66 11.79
C MET A 35 17.08 -7.21 12.22
N ARG A 36 18.25 -6.84 12.74
CA ARG A 36 18.53 -5.47 13.19
C ARG A 36 19.14 -4.66 12.04
N GLN A 37 18.71 -3.41 11.92
CA GLN A 37 19.35 -2.42 11.06
C GLN A 37 20.08 -1.42 11.96
N ASP A 38 21.36 -1.67 12.18
CA ASP A 38 22.24 -0.95 13.13
C ASP A 38 23.66 -0.68 12.60
N GLN A 39 23.95 -1.09 11.37
CA GLN A 39 25.24 -0.91 10.70
C GLN A 39 25.05 -0.17 9.36
N GLY A 40 24.10 0.78 9.34
CA GLY A 40 23.74 1.55 8.15
C GLY A 40 23.53 0.66 6.92
N ARG A 41 24.33 0.89 5.88
CA ARG A 41 24.25 0.19 4.58
C ARG A 41 24.51 -1.31 4.70
N THR A 42 25.41 -1.76 5.56
CA THR A 42 25.82 -3.17 5.67
C THR A 42 24.68 -4.04 6.19
N SER A 43 24.05 -3.64 7.30
CA SER A 43 22.88 -4.33 7.84
C SER A 43 21.68 -4.24 6.88
N GLY A 44 21.49 -3.09 6.22
CA GLY A 44 20.44 -2.91 5.23
C GLY A 44 20.56 -3.89 4.05
N LEU A 45 21.75 -4.01 3.47
CA LEU A 45 22.02 -4.96 2.39
C LEU A 45 21.83 -6.42 2.84
N LYS A 46 22.21 -6.77 4.07
CA LYS A 46 21.95 -8.12 4.62
C LYS A 46 20.46 -8.43 4.67
N ILE A 47 19.62 -7.47 5.08
CA ILE A 47 18.16 -7.63 5.11
C ILE A 47 17.61 -7.80 3.69
N ILE A 48 18.00 -6.92 2.76
CA ILE A 48 17.55 -6.99 1.35
C ILE A 48 17.95 -8.33 0.72
N ASN A 49 19.20 -8.76 0.90
CA ASN A 49 19.68 -10.03 0.36
C ASN A 49 18.88 -11.23 0.89
N GLN A 50 18.50 -11.21 2.17
CA GLN A 50 17.63 -12.25 2.75
C GLN A 50 16.22 -12.24 2.14
N LEU A 51 15.66 -11.07 1.80
CA LEU A 51 14.36 -10.97 1.14
C LEU A 51 14.42 -11.45 -0.31
N VAL A 52 15.41 -11.00 -1.07
CA VAL A 52 15.59 -11.38 -2.49
C VAL A 52 15.89 -12.87 -2.64
N ALA A 53 16.71 -13.44 -1.74
CA ALA A 53 17.07 -14.87 -1.77
C ALA A 53 15.85 -15.79 -1.57
N ARG A 54 14.81 -15.34 -0.88
CA ARG A 54 13.60 -16.16 -0.65
C ARG A 54 12.81 -16.44 -1.93
N LYS A 55 12.99 -15.65 -3.01
CA LYS A 55 12.32 -15.81 -4.32
C LYS A 55 10.81 -16.08 -4.26
N ALA A 56 10.14 -15.78 -3.15
CA ALA A 56 8.74 -16.06 -2.94
C ALA A 56 7.95 -14.79 -3.28
N ARG A 57 7.16 -14.85 -4.35
CA ARG A 57 6.11 -13.85 -4.58
C ARG A 57 4.99 -14.15 -3.61
N ILE A 58 5.04 -13.53 -2.43
CA ILE A 58 3.98 -13.64 -1.43
C ILE A 58 2.92 -12.61 -1.81
N THR A 59 1.85 -13.07 -2.45
CA THR A 59 0.63 -12.26 -2.59
C THR A 59 -0.09 -12.32 -1.26
N LEU A 60 -0.30 -11.15 -0.64
CA LEU A 60 -1.05 -11.09 0.62
C LEU A 60 -2.51 -11.49 0.36
N GLU A 61 -3.12 -12.12 1.35
CA GLU A 61 -4.52 -12.56 1.25
C GLU A 61 -5.47 -11.40 0.95
N ILE A 62 -5.26 -10.26 1.62
CA ILE A 62 -6.00 -9.02 1.35
C ILE A 62 -5.82 -8.54 -0.10
N GLN A 63 -4.62 -8.68 -0.69
CA GLN A 63 -4.39 -8.27 -2.08
C GLN A 63 -5.14 -9.20 -3.05
N ARG A 64 -5.14 -10.51 -2.77
CA ARG A 64 -5.93 -11.49 -3.53
C ARG A 64 -7.42 -11.21 -3.40
N GLU A 65 -7.88 -10.82 -2.22
CA GLU A 65 -9.29 -10.50 -1.97
C GLU A 65 -9.74 -9.24 -2.68
N LEU A 66 -8.95 -8.17 -2.62
CA LEU A 66 -9.25 -6.90 -3.29
C LEU A 66 -9.16 -7.02 -4.81
N VAL A 67 -8.12 -7.66 -5.34
CA VAL A 67 -7.83 -7.67 -6.78
C VAL A 67 -8.49 -8.85 -7.48
N ASP A 68 -8.23 -10.07 -7.00
CA ASP A 68 -8.66 -11.28 -7.70
C ASP A 68 -10.12 -11.62 -7.39
N LYS A 69 -10.55 -11.45 -6.14
CA LYS A 69 -11.94 -11.68 -5.71
C LYS A 69 -12.83 -10.44 -5.82
N LYS A 70 -12.26 -9.26 -6.11
CA LYS A 70 -12.98 -7.98 -6.22
C LYS A 70 -13.84 -7.65 -5.00
N LEU A 71 -13.41 -8.06 -3.81
CA LEU A 71 -14.08 -7.70 -2.56
C LEU A 71 -13.82 -6.23 -2.24
N ARG A 72 -14.77 -5.59 -1.56
CA ARG A 72 -14.54 -4.29 -0.94
C ARG A 72 -13.62 -4.48 0.28
N LEU A 73 -12.95 -3.41 0.72
CA LEU A 73 -11.99 -3.50 1.82
C LEU A 73 -12.63 -4.06 3.09
N GLU A 74 -13.81 -3.57 3.44
CA GLU A 74 -14.63 -4.01 4.57
C GLU A 74 -15.05 -5.49 4.48
N ASP A 75 -15.13 -6.05 3.28
CA ASP A 75 -15.51 -7.44 3.06
C ASP A 75 -14.32 -8.40 3.12
N THR A 76 -13.08 -7.88 3.09
CA THR A 76 -11.85 -8.68 3.23
C THR A 76 -11.72 -9.26 4.63
N GLY A 77 -10.95 -10.34 4.79
CA GLY A 77 -10.71 -10.93 6.12
C GLY A 77 -10.16 -9.91 7.12
N ALA A 78 -9.20 -9.09 6.69
CA ALA A 78 -8.63 -8.02 7.50
C ALA A 78 -9.64 -6.89 7.79
N GLY A 79 -10.46 -6.54 6.79
CA GLY A 79 -11.52 -5.54 6.95
C GLY A 79 -12.59 -5.98 7.95
N ARG A 80 -13.01 -7.24 7.92
CA ARG A 80 -13.99 -7.80 8.86
C ARG A 80 -13.48 -7.81 10.30
N GLU A 81 -12.23 -8.19 10.52
CA GLU A 81 -11.61 -8.12 11.85
C GLU A 81 -11.63 -6.68 12.38
N LEU A 82 -11.24 -5.70 11.54
CA LEU A 82 -11.29 -4.30 11.91
C LEU A 82 -12.73 -3.83 12.21
N THR A 83 -13.68 -4.16 11.35
CA THR A 83 -15.11 -3.83 11.53
C THR A 83 -15.64 -4.45 12.83
N THR A 84 -15.29 -5.69 13.13
CA THR A 84 -15.71 -6.38 14.36
C THR A 84 -15.18 -5.66 15.60
N VAL A 85 -13.92 -5.25 15.60
CA VAL A 85 -13.33 -4.47 16.72
C VAL A 85 -14.02 -3.11 16.85
N LEU A 86 -14.32 -2.43 15.75
CA LEU A 86 -15.04 -1.16 15.75
C LEU A 86 -16.48 -1.32 16.27
N GLU A 87 -17.20 -2.35 15.84
CA GLU A 87 -18.55 -2.66 16.32
C GLU A 87 -18.55 -2.92 17.83
N GLN A 88 -17.59 -3.68 18.34
CA GLN A 88 -17.44 -3.92 19.77
C GLN A 88 -17.16 -2.64 20.57
N LEU A 89 -16.32 -1.75 20.04
CA LEU A 89 -16.05 -0.44 20.64
C LEU A 89 -17.30 0.44 20.65
N LEU A 90 -18.02 0.53 19.53
CA LEU A 90 -19.26 1.29 19.41
C LEU A 90 -20.32 0.76 20.39
N GLN A 91 -20.48 -0.56 20.48
CA GLN A 91 -21.41 -1.18 21.42
C GLN A 91 -20.98 -0.92 22.87
N GLY A 92 -19.69 -1.01 23.17
CA GLY A 92 -19.14 -0.73 24.50
C GLY A 92 -19.41 0.70 24.95
N TYR A 93 -19.13 1.69 24.10
CA TYR A 93 -19.41 3.09 24.40
C TYR A 93 -20.92 3.38 24.49
N GLY A 94 -21.73 2.81 23.60
CA GLY A 94 -23.19 2.96 23.66
C GLY A 94 -23.81 2.35 24.93
N ASN A 95 -23.26 1.25 25.44
CA ASN A 95 -23.67 0.69 26.72
C ASN A 95 -23.27 1.61 27.89
N ARG A 96 -22.04 2.12 27.87
CA ARG A 96 -21.53 3.04 28.89
C ARG A 96 -22.36 4.32 28.96
N LEU A 97 -22.75 4.85 27.81
CA LEU A 97 -23.61 6.04 27.72
C LEU A 97 -24.98 5.78 28.35
N ARG A 98 -25.60 4.63 28.05
CA ARG A 98 -26.88 4.24 28.67
C ARG A 98 -26.77 4.07 30.19
N GLU A 99 -25.70 3.47 30.68
CA GLU A 99 -25.44 3.34 32.12
C GLU A 99 -25.36 4.71 32.79
N VAL A 100 -24.58 5.64 32.21
CA VAL A 100 -24.44 7.01 32.71
C VAL A 100 -25.78 7.77 32.67
N GLU A 101 -26.56 7.63 31.61
CA GLU A 101 -27.90 8.25 31.49
C GLU A 101 -28.89 7.73 32.53
N ASP A 102 -28.85 6.43 32.83
CA ASP A 102 -29.72 5.83 33.84
C ASP A 102 -29.28 6.16 35.28
N GLU A 103 -27.99 6.38 35.51
CA GLU A 103 -27.47 6.90 36.76
C GLU A 103 -27.83 8.38 36.96
N LEU A 104 -27.77 9.19 35.90
CA LEU A 104 -28.15 10.61 35.92
C LEU A 104 -29.61 10.81 36.35
N LYS A 105 -30.52 9.93 35.90
CA LYS A 105 -31.94 9.94 36.28
C LYS A 105 -32.18 9.67 37.77
N LYS A 106 -31.23 9.04 38.48
CA LYS A 106 -31.41 8.53 39.86
C LYS A 106 -30.67 9.34 40.93
N ARG A 107 -29.96 10.42 40.57
CA ARG A 107 -29.03 11.14 41.47
C ARG A 107 -29.40 12.63 41.68
N ASP A 108 -28.93 13.17 42.80
CA ASP A 108 -29.02 14.60 43.19
C ASP A 108 -28.06 15.50 42.40
N ASP A 109 -28.24 16.83 42.47
CA ASP A 109 -27.63 17.81 41.57
C ASP A 109 -26.08 17.81 41.52
N ASP A 110 -25.39 17.56 42.64
CA ASP A 110 -23.92 17.53 42.66
C ASP A 110 -23.33 16.30 41.94
N ALA A 111 -24.02 15.16 42.02
CA ALA A 111 -23.61 13.94 41.30
C ALA A 111 -23.96 14.01 39.81
N ARG A 112 -24.99 14.79 39.42
CA ARG A 112 -25.34 15.01 38.01
C ARG A 112 -24.23 15.69 37.23
N LYS A 113 -23.54 16.66 37.82
CA LYS A 113 -22.50 17.41 37.09
C LYS A 113 -21.33 16.53 36.65
N MET A 114 -20.83 15.65 37.53
CA MET A 114 -19.76 14.70 37.17
C MET A 114 -20.22 13.64 36.15
N LEU A 115 -21.48 13.20 36.26
CA LEU A 115 -22.07 12.26 35.29
C LEU A 115 -22.29 12.91 33.92
N GLU A 116 -22.64 14.20 33.86
CA GLU A 116 -22.78 14.94 32.60
C GLU A 116 -21.42 15.16 31.92
N GLU A 117 -20.37 15.45 32.68
CA GLU A 117 -18.99 15.52 32.17
C GLU A 117 -18.56 14.16 31.60
N ALA A 118 -18.83 13.06 32.30
CA ALA A 118 -18.56 11.72 31.81
C ALA A 118 -19.37 11.40 30.54
N LYS A 119 -20.64 11.80 30.49
CA LYS A 119 -21.50 11.63 29.30
C LYS A 119 -20.90 12.32 28.08
N MET A 120 -20.49 13.58 28.23
CA MET A 120 -19.87 14.37 27.17
C MET A 120 -18.58 13.72 26.65
N GLU A 121 -17.73 13.20 27.56
CA GLU A 121 -16.49 12.50 27.17
C GLU A 121 -16.79 11.24 26.33
N TRP A 122 -17.79 10.45 26.72
CA TRP A 122 -18.17 9.26 25.95
C TRP A 122 -18.82 9.60 24.61
N GLU A 123 -19.63 10.66 24.55
CA GLU A 123 -20.20 11.16 23.29
C GLU A 123 -19.12 11.70 22.34
N GLU A 124 -18.09 12.34 22.86
CA GLU A 124 -16.93 12.78 22.07
C GLU A 124 -16.15 11.59 21.52
N LYS A 125 -15.81 10.61 22.36
CA LYS A 125 -15.13 9.37 21.92
C LYS A 125 -15.94 8.61 20.89
N LEU A 126 -17.26 8.55 21.04
CA LEU A 126 -18.15 7.90 20.06
C LEU A 126 -18.10 8.63 18.71
N ARG A 127 -18.16 9.97 18.72
CA ARG A 127 -18.05 10.77 17.51
C ARG A 127 -16.70 10.63 16.83
N GLU A 128 -15.61 10.62 17.60
CA GLU A 128 -14.25 10.44 17.08
C GLU A 128 -14.12 9.10 16.35
N VAL A 129 -14.51 7.99 16.97
CA VAL A 129 -14.45 6.66 16.36
C VAL A 129 -15.31 6.57 15.09
N GLN A 130 -16.50 7.18 15.08
CA GLN A 130 -17.35 7.24 13.90
C GLN A 130 -16.72 8.06 12.77
N ALA A 131 -16.13 9.21 13.10
CA ALA A 131 -15.45 10.07 12.13
C ALA A 131 -14.23 9.37 11.52
N ASP A 132 -13.43 8.70 12.34
CA ASP A 132 -12.25 7.95 11.89
C ASP A 132 -12.63 6.78 10.98
N THR A 133 -13.72 6.07 11.31
CA THR A 133 -14.25 4.98 10.48
C THR A 133 -14.66 5.49 9.09
N LEU A 134 -15.39 6.61 9.04
CA LEU A 134 -15.80 7.24 7.78
C LEU A 134 -14.61 7.77 6.99
N ASN A 135 -13.63 8.36 7.66
CA ASN A 135 -12.41 8.86 7.03
C ASN A 135 -11.61 7.72 6.41
N LEU A 136 -11.44 6.60 7.13
CA LEU A 136 -10.72 5.44 6.63
C LEU A 136 -11.37 4.85 5.37
N GLN A 137 -12.71 4.79 5.33
CA GLN A 137 -13.46 4.37 4.15
C GLN A 137 -13.26 5.33 2.96
N LYS A 138 -13.38 6.65 3.19
CA LYS A 138 -13.18 7.67 2.15
C LYS A 138 -11.76 7.69 1.60
N THR A 139 -10.76 7.64 2.49
CA THR A 139 -9.35 7.62 2.09
C THR A 139 -9.04 6.40 1.24
N HIS A 140 -9.64 5.25 1.53
CA HIS A 140 -9.48 4.07 0.70
C HIS A 140 -10.09 4.23 -0.70
N GLU A 141 -11.31 4.77 -0.79
CA GLU A 141 -11.98 5.02 -2.08
C GLU A 141 -11.16 6.00 -2.94
N GLN A 142 -10.70 7.10 -2.35
CA GLN A 142 -9.83 8.07 -3.01
C GLN A 142 -8.52 7.44 -3.51
N LEU A 143 -7.88 6.60 -2.68
CA LEU A 143 -6.65 5.91 -3.06
C LEU A 143 -6.87 4.97 -4.26
N LEU A 144 -8.00 4.26 -4.31
CA LEU A 144 -8.34 3.41 -5.45
C LEU A 144 -8.53 4.21 -6.73
N GLU A 145 -9.25 5.33 -6.66
CA GLU A 145 -9.45 6.24 -7.81
C GLU A 145 -8.13 6.82 -8.31
N GLU A 146 -7.27 7.28 -7.41
CA GLU A 146 -5.95 7.81 -7.77
C GLU A 146 -5.08 6.74 -8.45
N GLN A 147 -5.06 5.52 -7.91
CA GLN A 147 -4.29 4.42 -8.47
C GLN A 147 -4.82 3.99 -9.84
N GLN A 148 -6.14 3.93 -10.03
CA GLN A 148 -6.74 3.66 -11.33
C GLN A 148 -6.39 4.74 -12.36
N LYS A 149 -6.43 6.01 -11.95
CA LYS A 149 -6.07 7.13 -12.82
C LYS A 149 -4.60 7.08 -13.23
N ARG A 150 -3.69 6.84 -12.28
CA ARG A 150 -2.25 6.68 -12.54
C ARG A 150 -1.98 5.53 -13.50
N PHE A 151 -2.60 4.38 -13.26
CA PHE A 151 -2.42 3.20 -14.11
C PHE A 151 -2.91 3.46 -15.54
N LYS A 152 -4.04 4.14 -15.69
CA LYS A 152 -4.56 4.54 -17.01
C LYS A 152 -3.60 5.49 -17.74
N GLN A 153 -3.07 6.49 -17.03
CA GLN A 153 -2.08 7.42 -17.58
C GLN A 153 -0.82 6.68 -18.05
N GLU A 154 -0.28 5.77 -17.23
CA GLU A 154 0.88 4.96 -17.63
C GLU A 154 0.60 4.08 -18.85
N LEU A 155 -0.62 3.54 -18.97
CA LEU A 155 -1.02 2.74 -20.12
C LEU A 155 -1.09 3.57 -21.40
N ASP A 156 -1.70 4.75 -21.32
CA ASP A 156 -1.83 5.69 -22.43
C ASP A 156 -0.46 6.20 -22.88
N GLU A 157 0.44 6.53 -21.95
CA GLU A 157 1.82 6.93 -22.26
C GLU A 157 2.61 5.83 -22.97
N LYS A 158 2.49 4.57 -22.52
CA LYS A 158 3.13 3.43 -23.18
C LYS A 158 2.57 3.18 -24.57
N LEU A 159 1.26 3.35 -24.76
CA LEU A 159 0.64 3.21 -26.07
C LEU A 159 1.18 4.26 -27.04
N GLN A 160 1.24 5.52 -26.60
CA GLN A 160 1.79 6.62 -27.40
C GLN A 160 3.27 6.41 -27.74
N GLN A 161 4.08 5.92 -26.80
CA GLN A 161 5.47 5.57 -27.08
C GLN A 161 5.58 4.46 -28.13
N ALA A 162 4.77 3.39 -28.02
CA ALA A 162 4.76 2.30 -28.98
C ALA A 162 4.35 2.77 -30.39
N GLU A 163 3.34 3.64 -30.48
CA GLU A 163 2.91 4.25 -31.75
C GLU A 163 3.99 5.14 -32.35
N ALA A 164 4.64 5.98 -31.53
CA ALA A 164 5.71 6.87 -31.97
C ALA A 164 6.93 6.07 -32.46
N ASP A 165 7.31 5.00 -31.76
CA ASP A 165 8.42 4.14 -32.15
C ASP A 165 8.09 3.33 -33.40
N HIS A 166 6.86 2.85 -33.53
CA HIS A 166 6.39 2.21 -34.76
C HIS A 166 6.42 3.18 -35.95
N ALA A 167 5.97 4.42 -35.78
CA ALA A 167 6.01 5.45 -36.81
C ALA A 167 7.46 5.78 -37.23
N LYS A 168 8.38 5.94 -36.28
CA LYS A 168 9.80 6.16 -36.56
C LYS A 168 10.39 5.00 -37.38
N ASN A 169 10.18 3.77 -36.95
CA ASN A 169 10.65 2.57 -37.66
C ASN A 169 10.13 2.51 -39.09
N LEU A 170 8.86 2.83 -39.32
CA LEU A 170 8.27 2.86 -40.66
C LEU A 170 8.92 3.94 -41.55
N THR A 171 9.15 5.14 -41.02
CA THR A 171 9.82 6.21 -41.77
C THR A 171 11.27 5.86 -42.13
N GLU A 172 11.96 5.15 -41.24
CA GLU A 172 13.33 4.72 -41.45
C GLU A 172 13.41 3.61 -42.51
N GLN A 173 12.48 2.66 -42.50
CA GLN A 173 12.31 1.67 -43.57
C GLN A 173 12.06 2.34 -44.93
N LEU A 174 11.16 3.32 -45.00
CA LEU A 174 10.87 4.06 -46.23
C LEU A 174 12.09 4.81 -46.76
N LYS A 175 12.86 5.47 -45.87
CA LYS A 175 14.13 6.13 -46.23
C LYS A 175 15.16 5.12 -46.73
N GLY A 176 15.26 3.96 -46.08
CA GLY A 176 16.13 2.86 -46.49
C GLY A 176 15.78 2.33 -47.88
N GLN A 177 14.49 2.10 -48.16
CA GLN A 177 14.01 1.68 -49.48
C GLN A 177 14.31 2.74 -50.55
N LYS A 178 14.06 4.03 -50.27
CA LYS A 178 14.39 5.11 -51.20
C LYS A 178 15.89 5.19 -51.51
N ARG A 179 16.76 4.99 -50.51
CA ARG A 179 18.22 4.94 -50.71
C ARG A 179 18.63 3.76 -51.59
N LYS A 180 18.08 2.57 -51.36
CA LYS A 180 18.32 1.37 -52.20
C LYS A 180 17.86 1.58 -53.64
N MET A 181 16.65 2.11 -53.83
CA MET A 181 16.11 2.43 -55.16
C MET A 181 17.00 3.44 -55.90
N LYS A 182 17.43 4.50 -55.24
CA LYS A 182 18.33 5.50 -55.83
C LYS A 182 19.69 4.89 -56.19
N SER A 183 20.27 4.07 -55.32
CA SER A 183 21.54 3.39 -55.59
C SER A 183 21.42 2.41 -56.77
N ASN A 184 20.35 1.63 -56.84
CA ASN A 184 20.11 0.71 -57.95
C ASN A 184 19.90 1.44 -59.28
N TYR A 185 19.17 2.57 -59.27
CA TYR A 185 18.98 3.41 -60.45
C TYR A 185 20.31 4.00 -60.96
N MET A 186 21.14 4.53 -60.06
CA MET A 186 22.45 5.10 -60.42
C MET A 186 23.41 4.03 -60.97
N ARG A 187 23.35 2.80 -60.44
CA ARG A 187 24.18 1.68 -60.90
C ARG A 187 23.76 1.19 -62.29
N GLY A 188 22.45 1.08 -62.54
CA GLY A 188 21.92 0.73 -63.87
C GLY A 188 22.22 1.79 -64.93
N MET A 189 22.26 3.08 -64.56
CA MET A 189 22.70 4.16 -65.45
C MET A 189 24.19 4.05 -65.81
N GLN A 190 25.05 3.73 -64.84
CA GLN A 190 26.49 3.57 -65.08
C GLN A 190 26.82 2.33 -65.95
N ASP A 191 26.07 1.24 -65.79
CA ASP A 191 26.24 0.05 -66.63
C ASP A 191 25.71 0.29 -68.06
N SER A 192 24.61 1.02 -68.22
CA SER A 192 24.09 1.37 -69.56
C SER A 192 24.98 2.36 -70.31
N SER A 193 25.77 3.19 -69.64
CA SER A 193 26.75 4.10 -70.29
C SER A 193 28.07 3.41 -70.66
N ARG A 194 28.34 2.21 -70.12
CA ARG A 194 29.54 1.42 -70.44
C ARG A 194 29.36 0.47 -71.63
N VAL A 195 28.12 0.19 -72.05
CA VAL A 195 27.81 -0.72 -73.16
C VAL A 195 27.70 0.01 -74.51
N THR A 196 27.70 1.35 -74.51
CA THR A 196 27.53 2.19 -75.71
C THR A 196 28.80 2.87 -76.23
N MET A 197 29.98 2.50 -75.72
CA MET A 197 31.30 2.83 -76.30
C MET A 197 31.95 1.57 -76.84
#